data_AF-A0A2V5VN00-F1
#
_entry.id   AF-A0A2V5VN00-F1
#
_cell.length_a   1.000
_cell.length_b   1.000
_cell.length_c   1.000
_cell.angle_alpha   90.00
_cell.angle_beta   90.00
_cell.angle_gamma   90.00
#
_symmetry.space_group_name_H-M   'P 1'
#
loop_
_entity.id
_entity.type
_entity.pdbx_description
1 polymer ?
#
loop_
_entity_poly.entity_id
_entity_poly.type
_entity_poly.pdbx_seq_one_letter_code
_entity_poly.pdbx_strand_id
1 'polypeptide(L)' 'KGVILRGGGLDESPHAYRRLPDVLAAQGDTVTVLHTLTPLIVVMAGEKEFDPYRD' A
#
# COMPACT_ATOMS: atom_id res chain seq x y z
N LYS A 1 -6.62 8.98 6.89
CA LYS A 1 -7.71 9.94 6.61
C LYS A 1 -7.16 10.98 5.63
N GLY A 2 -7.86 11.29 4.54
CA GLY A 2 -7.40 12.25 3.52
C GLY A 2 -6.68 11.65 2.30
N VAL A 3 -6.73 10.33 2.13
CA VAL A 3 -6.20 9.65 0.93
C VAL A 3 -7.35 9.40 -0.02
N ILE A 4 -7.21 9.83 -1.27
CA ILE A 4 -8.16 9.53 -2.34
C ILE A 4 -7.64 8.33 -3.12
N LEU A 5 -8.40 7.24 -3.14
CA LEU A 5 -8.14 6.06 -3.97
C LEU A 5 -8.97 6.17 -5.26
N ARG A 6 -8.35 5.95 -6.43
CA ARG A 6 -9.02 5.88 -7.73
C ARG A 6 -8.51 4.65 -8.50
N GLY A 7 -9.43 3.79 -8.93
CA GLY A 7 -9.09 2.45 -9.42
C GLY A 7 -8.77 1.48 -8.26
N GLY A 8 -8.85 0.18 -8.53
CA GLY A 8 -8.58 -0.90 -7.57
C GLY A 8 -9.82 -1.64 -7.05
N GLY A 9 -9.63 -2.91 -6.72
CA GLY A 9 -10.66 -3.82 -6.18
C GLY A 9 -10.91 -3.65 -4.68
N LEU A 10 -11.97 -4.27 -4.14
CA LEU A 10 -12.30 -4.24 -2.70
C LEU A 10 -11.16 -4.85 -1.84
N ASP A 11 -10.44 -5.80 -2.42
CA ASP A 11 -9.29 -6.53 -1.88
C ASP A 11 -8.01 -5.69 -1.79
N GLU A 12 -7.96 -4.52 -2.42
CA GLU A 12 -6.83 -3.58 -2.35
C GLU A 12 -7.12 -2.43 -1.37
N SER A 13 -8.27 -2.49 -0.69
CA SER A 13 -8.60 -1.49 0.33
C SER A 13 -7.57 -1.53 1.47
N PRO A 14 -7.30 -0.40 2.16
CA PRO A 14 -6.39 -0.36 3.30
C PRO A 14 -6.72 -1.35 4.42
N HIS A 15 -7.94 -1.88 4.45
CA HIS A 15 -8.40 -2.90 5.38
C HIS A 15 -7.93 -4.31 5.05
N ALA A 16 -7.51 -4.58 3.81
CA ALA A 16 -7.02 -5.88 3.37
C ALA A 16 -5.54 -6.12 3.75
N TYR A 17 -4.80 -5.05 4.08
CA TYR A 17 -3.38 -5.13 4.41
C TYR A 17 -3.12 -5.00 5.92
N ARG A 18 -2.07 -5.69 6.38
CA ARG A 18 -1.49 -5.44 7.72
C ARG A 18 -0.93 -4.03 7.77
N ARG A 19 -1.02 -3.39 8.93
CA ARG A 19 -0.46 -2.05 9.13
C ARG A 19 1.06 -2.10 8.97
N LEU A 20 1.59 -1.37 7.99
CA LEU A 20 3.02 -1.33 7.67
C LEU A 20 3.94 -1.09 8.89
N PRO A 21 3.62 -0.18 9.85
CA PRO A 21 4.45 -0.02 11.04
C PRO A 21 4.59 -1.30 11.88
N ASP A 22 3.52 -2.08 11.99
CA ASP A 22 3.51 -3.30 12.80
C ASP A 22 4.31 -4.42 12.09
N VAL A 23 4.27 -4.45 10.75
CA VAL A 23 5.08 -5.34 9.92
C VAL A 23 6.57 -5.01 10.01
N LEU A 24 6.92 -3.71 9.94
CA LEU A 24 8.30 -3.25 10.06
C LEU A 24 8.87 -3.52 11.45
N ALA A 25 8.08 -3.34 12.51
CA ALA A 25 8.51 -3.66 13.88
C ALA A 25 8.88 -5.15 14.04
N ALA A 26 8.15 -6.05 13.38
CA ALA A 26 8.44 -7.48 13.41
C ALA A 26 9.76 -7.87 12.69
N GLN A 27 10.31 -7.00 11.84
CA GLN A 27 11.60 -7.24 11.16
C GLN A 27 12.81 -6.95 12.06
N GLY A 28 12.62 -6.32 13.22
CA GLY A 28 13.71 -5.97 14.15
C GLY A 28 14.77 -5.07 13.50
N ASP A 29 16.04 -5.30 13.82
CA ASP A 29 17.16 -4.45 13.39
C ASP A 29 17.63 -4.72 11.94
N THR A 30 16.88 -5.52 11.18
CA THR A 30 17.25 -5.88 9.80
C THR A 30 16.92 -4.78 8.78
N VAL A 31 16.07 -3.81 9.16
CA VAL A 31 15.60 -2.73 8.28
C VAL A 31 15.77 -1.39 8.98
N THR A 32 16.40 -0.42 8.29
CA THR A 32 16.49 0.96 8.77
C THR A 32 15.53 1.86 7.99
N VAL A 33 14.57 2.48 8.68
CA VAL A 33 13.64 3.43 8.05
C VAL A 33 14.31 4.79 7.92
N LEU A 34 14.55 5.23 6.69
CA LEU A 34 15.12 6.55 6.42
C LEU A 34 14.05 7.65 6.45
N HIS A 35 12.90 7.39 5.82
CA HIS A 35 11.82 8.35 5.68
C HIS A 35 10.45 7.66 5.77
N THR A 36 9.46 8.38 6.30
CA THR A 36 8.05 7.98 6.24
C THR A 36 7.29 9.01 5.42
N LEU A 37 6.66 8.57 4.34
CA LEU A 37 5.88 9.43 3.46
C LEU A 37 4.39 9.27 3.77
N THR A 38 3.67 10.39 3.73
CA THR A 38 2.21 10.38 3.87
C THR A 38 1.58 10.32 2.48
N PRO A 39 0.84 9.26 2.13
CA PRO A 39 0.18 9.19 0.84
C PRO A 39 -0.88 10.28 0.74
N LEU A 40 -0.94 10.94 -0.42
CA LEU A 40 -1.95 11.96 -0.73
C LEU A 40 -3.01 11.40 -1.67
N ILE A 41 -2.57 10.72 -2.72
CA ILE A 41 -3.41 10.11 -3.76
C ILE A 41 -2.84 8.73 -4.07
N VAL A 42 -3.70 7.73 -4.25
CA VAL A 42 -3.35 6.40 -4.73
C VAL A 42 -4.15 6.13 -6.00
N VAL A 43 -3.45 5.83 -7.08
CA VAL A 43 -4.06 5.44 -8.36
C VAL A 43 -3.64 4.02 -8.65
N MET A 44 -4.62 3.12 -8.76
CA MET A 44 -4.40 1.72 -9.06
C MET A 44 -4.91 1.41 -10.46
N ALA A 45 -4.37 0.36 -11.07
CA ALA A 45 -4.89 -0.20 -12.31
C ALA A 45 -6.36 -0.64 -12.13
N GLY A 46 -7.17 -0.52 -13.18
CA GLY A 46 -8.55 -1.02 -13.17
C GLY A 46 -8.60 -2.56 -13.12
N GLU A 47 -9.71 -3.14 -12.66
CA GLU A 47 -9.91 -4.60 -12.53
C GLU A 47 -9.64 -5.40 -13.83
N LYS A 48 -9.77 -4.76 -15.00
CA LYS A 48 -9.55 -5.35 -16.34
C LYS A 48 -8.30 -4.81 -17.03
N GLU A 49 -7.48 -4.06 -16.32
CA GLU A 49 -6.28 -3.44 -16.86
C GLU A 49 -5.09 -4.37 -16.58
N PHE A 50 -4.25 -4.59 -17.60
CA PHE A 50 -3.03 -5.37 -17.43
C PHE A 50 -2.04 -4.57 -16.61
N ASP A 51 -1.77 -5.02 -15.38
CA ASP A 51 -0.73 -4.46 -14.52
C ASP A 51 0.54 -5.33 -14.65
N PRO A 52 1.63 -4.82 -15.27
CA PRO A 52 2.86 -5.58 -15.48
C PRO A 52 3.59 -5.94 -14.18
N TYR A 53 3.13 -5.44 -13.03
CA TYR A 53 3.67 -5.73 -11.70
C TYR A 53 2.74 -6.60 -10.85
N ARG A 54 1.56 -6.97 -11.37
CA ARG A 54 0.55 -7.79 -10.67
C ARG A 54 0.75 -9.29 -10.83
N ASP A 55 1.80 -9.72 -11.55
CA ASP A 55 2.12 -11.14 -11.80
C ASP A 55 3.61 -11.43 -11.54
#